data_AF-A0A935ATN6-F1
#
_entry.id   AF-A0A935ATN6-F1
#
_cell.length_a   1.000
_cell.length_b   1.000
_cell.length_c   1.000
_cell.angle_alpha   90.00
_cell.angle_beta   90.00
_cell.angle_gamma   90.00
#
_symmetry.space_group_name_H-M   'P 1'
#
loop_
_entity.id
_entity.type
_entity.pdbx_description
1 polymer ?
#
loop_
_entity_poly.entity_id
_entity_poly.type
_entity_poly.pdbx_seq_one_letter_code
_entity_poly.pdbx_strand_id
1 'polypeptide(L)'
;MRSDDAINVPETSKRRTLLPTGQRRVLIVTATVAAVAYAAVRRRSHRAVGVVADPCGPEGLLMPEGDHRTLITDDGARLATLVVGPSGGPTVVLAHCWMGGMSLWGAVARRLVESGCRVVLWDQRGHGDSTLGDEAPNIARLGDDLLRSSST
;
A
#
# COMPACT_ATOMS: atom_id res chain seq x y z
N MET A 1 -18.86 35.07 73.05
CA MET A 1 -17.66 35.86 73.40
C MET A 1 -16.45 35.11 72.84
N ARG A 2 -15.80 35.69 71.82
CA ARG A 2 -14.47 35.38 71.21
C ARG A 2 -13.98 33.93 71.04
N SER A 3 -13.66 33.57 69.80
CA SER A 3 -12.36 33.09 69.26
C SER A 3 -12.64 32.46 67.89
N ASP A 4 -12.30 33.06 66.75
CA ASP A 4 -10.96 33.28 66.16
C ASP A 4 -10.10 32.00 66.15
N ASP A 5 -10.29 31.18 65.11
CA ASP A 5 -9.26 30.29 64.56
C ASP A 5 -9.43 30.25 63.03
N ALA A 6 -9.06 31.34 62.38
CA ALA A 6 -8.82 31.34 60.93
C ALA A 6 -7.44 30.70 60.69
N ILE A 7 -7.44 29.50 60.13
CA ILE A 7 -6.26 28.86 59.54
C ILE A 7 -5.67 29.81 58.49
N ASN A 8 -4.48 30.34 58.77
CA ASN A 8 -3.70 31.14 57.82
C ASN A 8 -3.13 30.21 56.76
N VAL A 9 -3.67 30.25 55.54
CA VAL A 9 -3.07 29.64 54.35
C VAL A 9 -2.21 30.71 53.66
N PRO A 10 -0.88 30.54 53.52
CA PRO A 10 -0.08 31.51 52.80
C PRO A 10 -0.46 31.51 51.31
N GLU A 11 -0.91 32.64 50.80
CA GLU A 11 -1.07 32.90 49.38
C GLU A 11 0.29 32.80 48.68
N THR A 12 0.49 31.77 47.86
CA THR A 12 1.65 31.70 46.96
C THR A 12 1.42 32.67 45.80
N SER A 13 2.00 33.87 45.88
CA SER A 13 2.10 34.80 44.76
C SER A 13 2.89 34.16 43.61
N LYS A 14 2.21 33.70 42.55
CA LYS A 14 2.86 33.33 41.30
C LYS A 14 3.37 34.60 40.61
N ARG A 15 4.63 34.98 40.87
CA ARG A 15 5.30 36.03 40.08
C ARG A 15 5.36 35.59 38.62
N ARG A 16 4.55 36.23 37.79
CA ARG A 16 4.58 36.10 36.34
C ARG A 16 5.77 36.92 35.84
N THR A 17 6.93 36.30 35.69
CA THR A 17 8.14 36.96 35.18
C THR A 17 7.92 37.35 33.72
N LEU A 18 7.53 38.60 33.48
CA LEU A 18 7.43 39.17 32.14
C LEU A 18 8.85 39.41 31.62
N LEU A 19 9.30 38.62 30.63
CA LEU A 19 10.60 38.81 29.99
C LEU A 19 10.73 40.25 29.44
N PRO A 20 11.88 40.93 29.63
CA PRO A 20 12.10 42.29 29.12
C PRO A 20 11.93 42.36 27.60
N THR A 21 11.43 43.50 27.10
CA THR A 21 10.97 43.69 25.70
C THR A 21 12.02 43.33 24.65
N GLY A 22 13.32 43.50 24.95
CA GLY A 22 14.42 43.10 24.08
C GLY A 22 14.54 41.58 23.89
N GLN A 23 14.33 40.79 24.95
CA GLN A 23 14.37 39.32 24.89
C GLN A 23 13.17 38.74 24.14
N ARG A 24 12.00 39.39 24.20
CA ARG A 24 10.82 38.99 23.42
C ARG A 24 11.03 39.17 21.92
N ARG A 25 11.66 40.28 21.51
CA ARG A 25 11.96 40.57 20.10
C ARG A 25 12.95 39.56 19.51
N VAL A 26 14.01 39.23 20.25
CA VAL A 26 14.99 38.22 19.83
C VAL A 26 14.32 36.84 19.69
N LEU A 27 13.49 36.43 20.65
CA LEU A 27 12.78 35.14 20.59
C LEU A 27 11.80 35.05 19.41
N ILE A 28 11.07 36.13 19.10
CA ILE A 28 10.14 36.18 17.95
C ILE A 28 10.91 36.06 16.63
N VAL A 29 12.05 36.75 16.49
CA VAL A 29 12.89 36.69 15.28
C VAL A 29 13.51 35.30 15.10
N THR A 30 14.01 34.67 16.16
CA THR A 30 14.56 33.31 16.06
C THR A 30 13.48 32.27 15.72
N ALA A 31 12.27 32.39 16.30
CA ALA A 31 11.17 31.47 16.03
C ALA A 31 10.67 31.57 14.58
N THR A 32 10.61 32.79 14.02
CA THR A 32 10.20 33.02 12.63
C THR A 32 11.23 32.50 11.63
N VAL A 33 12.53 32.73 11.86
CA VAL A 33 13.60 32.17 11.01
C VAL A 33 13.58 30.63 11.06
N ALA A 34 13.43 30.05 12.24
CA ALA A 34 13.32 28.59 12.39
C ALA A 34 12.08 28.03 11.68
N ALA A 35 10.93 28.69 11.79
CA ALA A 35 9.70 28.27 11.12
C ALA A 35 9.81 28.37 9.59
N VAL A 36 10.43 29.42 9.06
CA VAL A 36 10.67 29.59 7.61
C VAL A 36 11.65 28.55 7.10
N ALA A 37 12.76 28.32 7.81
CA ALA A 37 13.72 27.27 7.47
C ALA A 37 13.07 25.88 7.51
N TYR A 38 12.29 25.58 8.54
CA TYR A 38 11.52 24.34 8.65
C TYR A 38 10.51 24.18 7.51
N ALA A 39 9.75 25.23 7.19
CA ALA A 39 8.81 25.20 6.07
C ALA A 39 9.52 25.02 4.72
N ALA A 40 10.69 25.64 4.52
CA ALA A 40 11.50 25.47 3.30
C ALA A 40 12.08 24.05 3.19
N VAL A 41 12.62 23.49 4.27
CA VAL A 41 13.09 22.10 4.33
C VAL A 41 11.92 21.15 4.08
N ARG A 42 10.78 21.31 4.75
CA ARG A 42 9.58 20.48 4.56
C ARG A 42 9.06 20.56 3.12
N ARG A 43 9.00 21.75 2.52
CA ARG A 43 8.62 21.93 1.10
C ARG A 43 9.62 21.26 0.16
N ARG A 44 10.92 21.35 0.45
CA ARG A 44 11.97 20.67 -0.31
C ARG A 44 11.87 19.15 -0.17
N SER A 45 11.61 18.63 1.02
CA SER A 45 11.39 17.19 1.25
C SER A 45 10.15 16.69 0.50
N HIS A 46 9.03 17.42 0.55
CA HIS A 46 7.82 17.08 -0.22
C HIS A 46 8.00 17.26 -1.74
N ARG A 47 8.89 18.14 -2.21
CA ARG A 47 9.22 18.29 -3.64
C ARG A 47 10.28 17.29 -4.12
N ALA A 48 11.16 16.85 -3.22
CA ALA A 48 12.19 15.83 -3.47
C ALA A 48 11.58 14.42 -3.52
N VAL A 49 10.47 14.21 -2.81
CA VAL A 49 9.46 13.23 -3.24
C VAL A 49 8.79 13.81 -4.49
N GLY A 50 9.52 13.84 -5.59
CA GLY A 50 8.94 14.20 -6.88
C GLY A 50 7.72 13.32 -7.14
N VAL A 51 6.79 13.80 -7.96
CA VAL A 51 5.79 12.92 -8.57
C VAL A 51 6.59 11.97 -9.47
N VAL A 52 7.10 10.88 -8.89
CA VAL A 52 7.63 9.76 -9.64
C VAL A 52 6.46 9.30 -10.48
N ALA A 53 6.59 9.39 -11.81
CA ALA A 53 5.58 8.87 -12.71
C ALA A 53 5.28 7.44 -12.28
N ASP A 54 3.99 7.10 -12.15
CA ASP A 54 3.59 5.78 -11.67
C ASP A 54 4.31 4.71 -12.51
N PRO A 55 5.13 3.84 -11.89
CA PRO A 55 5.84 2.80 -12.63
C PRO A 55 4.88 1.82 -13.33
N CYS A 56 3.59 1.81 -12.99
CA CYS A 56 2.56 1.02 -13.67
C CYS A 56 2.05 1.66 -14.98
N GLY A 57 2.41 2.92 -15.26
CA GLY A 57 1.91 3.66 -16.42
C GLY A 57 0.45 4.11 -16.24
N PRO A 58 -0.10 4.83 -17.24
CA PRO A 58 -1.42 5.47 -17.13
C PRO A 58 -2.58 4.48 -17.02
N GLU A 59 -2.44 3.25 -17.51
CA GLU A 59 -3.44 2.20 -17.39
C GLU A 59 -3.40 1.52 -16.01
N GLY A 60 -2.37 1.79 -15.19
CA GLY A 60 -2.27 1.29 -13.82
C GLY A 60 -2.47 -0.22 -13.70
N LEU A 61 -3.45 -0.61 -12.88
CA LEU A 61 -3.84 -2.01 -12.61
C LEU A 61 -4.87 -2.57 -13.62
N LEU A 62 -5.18 -1.86 -14.70
CA LEU A 62 -6.04 -2.40 -15.75
C LEU A 62 -5.39 -3.64 -16.38
N MET A 63 -6.19 -4.67 -16.58
CA MET A 63 -5.76 -5.90 -17.22
C MET A 63 -5.60 -5.74 -18.72
N PRO A 64 -4.55 -6.32 -19.33
CA PRO A 64 -4.51 -6.46 -20.78
C PRO A 64 -5.68 -7.32 -21.27
N GLU A 65 -6.14 -7.06 -22.49
CA GLU A 65 -7.11 -7.94 -23.13
C GLU A 65 -6.52 -9.33 -23.38
N GLY A 66 -7.34 -10.36 -23.18
CA GLY A 66 -6.97 -11.73 -23.48
C GLY A 66 -8.06 -12.73 -23.14
N ASP A 67 -7.65 -13.99 -23.05
CA ASP A 67 -8.56 -15.12 -22.91
C ASP A 67 -8.80 -15.44 -21.43
N HIS A 68 -10.02 -15.14 -20.95
CA HIS A 68 -10.45 -15.45 -19.59
C HIS A 68 -10.89 -16.91 -19.50
N ARG A 69 -10.34 -17.65 -18.55
CA ARG A 69 -10.70 -19.07 -18.33
C ARG A 69 -10.98 -19.33 -16.86
N THR A 70 -11.81 -20.33 -16.61
CA THR A 70 -12.00 -20.90 -15.27
C THR A 70 -11.42 -22.30 -15.25
N LEU A 71 -10.50 -22.56 -14.32
CA LEU A 71 -10.01 -23.90 -14.03
C LEU A 71 -10.77 -24.49 -12.84
N ILE A 72 -11.13 -25.77 -12.91
CA ILE A 72 -11.78 -26.48 -11.81
C ILE A 72 -10.74 -27.41 -11.19
N THR A 73 -10.47 -27.22 -9.91
CA THR A 73 -9.57 -28.06 -9.13
C THR A 73 -10.27 -29.33 -8.68
N ASP A 74 -9.50 -30.31 -8.19
CA ASP A 74 -10.00 -31.59 -7.70
C ASP A 74 -10.83 -31.48 -6.42
N ASP A 75 -10.64 -30.42 -5.64
CA ASP A 75 -11.46 -30.08 -4.46
C ASP A 75 -12.57 -29.06 -4.77
N GLY A 76 -12.88 -28.86 -6.05
CA GLY A 76 -14.03 -28.05 -6.49
C GLY A 76 -13.81 -26.54 -6.49
N ALA A 77 -12.62 -26.04 -6.15
CA ALA A 77 -12.31 -24.61 -6.32
C ALA A 77 -12.35 -24.23 -7.81
N ARG A 78 -13.01 -23.11 -8.11
CA ARG A 78 -13.04 -22.47 -9.43
C ARG A 78 -11.98 -21.38 -9.44
N LEU A 79 -10.93 -21.54 -10.23
CA LEU A 79 -9.84 -20.58 -10.33
C LEU A 79 -10.00 -19.70 -11.56
N ALA A 80 -10.13 -18.39 -11.36
CA ALA A 80 -10.17 -17.42 -12.43
C ALA A 80 -8.77 -17.18 -12.99
N THR A 81 -8.63 -17.23 -14.31
CA THR A 81 -7.36 -17.06 -15.02
C THR A 81 -7.53 -16.16 -16.23
N LEU A 82 -6.45 -15.49 -16.62
CA LEU A 82 -6.36 -14.68 -17.83
C LEU A 82 -5.07 -15.05 -18.58
N VAL A 83 -5.22 -15.45 -19.84
CA VAL A 83 -4.09 -15.76 -20.72
C VAL A 83 -3.93 -14.65 -21.75
N VAL A 84 -2.76 -14.02 -21.78
CA VAL A 84 -2.44 -12.92 -22.70
C VAL A 84 -1.13 -13.19 -23.46
N GLY A 85 -0.97 -12.51 -24.60
CA GLY A 85 0.22 -12.63 -25.43
C GLY A 85 0.21 -13.79 -26.43
N PRO A 86 1.30 -13.97 -27.20
CA PRO A 86 1.37 -14.94 -28.29
C PRO A 86 1.37 -16.39 -27.76
N SER A 87 0.57 -17.26 -28.39
CA SER A 87 0.44 -18.68 -27.97
C SER A 87 1.74 -19.49 -28.02
N GLY A 88 2.68 -19.12 -28.90
CA GLY A 88 3.98 -19.79 -29.06
C GLY A 88 5.14 -19.15 -28.27
N GLY A 89 4.88 -18.11 -27.48
CA GLY A 89 5.92 -17.45 -26.68
C GLY A 89 6.30 -18.24 -25.41
N PRO A 90 7.46 -17.94 -24.78
CA PRO A 90 7.79 -18.48 -23.46
C PRO A 90 6.66 -18.21 -22.46
N THR A 91 6.21 -19.25 -21.74
CA THR A 91 5.10 -19.10 -20.78
C THR A 91 5.60 -18.61 -19.42
N VAL A 92 4.99 -17.52 -18.93
CA VAL A 92 5.24 -16.95 -17.60
C VAL A 92 3.94 -16.99 -16.80
N VAL A 93 3.96 -17.65 -15.64
CA VAL A 93 2.81 -17.69 -14.71
C VAL A 93 3.06 -16.69 -13.58
N LEU A 94 2.12 -15.79 -13.34
CA LEU A 94 2.25 -14.74 -12.31
C LEU A 94 1.35 -15.06 -11.11
N ALA A 95 1.96 -15.41 -9.98
CA ALA A 95 1.28 -15.59 -8.70
C ALA A 95 1.32 -14.30 -7.88
N HIS A 96 0.18 -13.86 -7.34
CA HIS A 96 0.11 -12.68 -6.48
C HIS A 96 0.46 -12.98 -5.01
N CYS A 97 0.59 -11.94 -4.20
CA CYS A 97 0.82 -12.06 -2.75
C CYS A 97 -0.49 -12.25 -1.96
N TRP A 98 -0.40 -12.52 -0.66
CA TRP A 98 -1.55 -12.58 0.25
C TRP A 98 -2.41 -11.30 0.19
N MET A 99 -3.73 -11.45 0.17
CA MET A 99 -4.72 -10.37 -0.04
C MET A 99 -4.64 -9.64 -1.39
N GLY A 100 -3.86 -10.17 -2.34
CA GLY A 100 -3.79 -9.66 -3.70
C GLY A 100 -4.85 -10.25 -4.64
N GLY A 101 -4.67 -9.95 -5.91
CA GLY A 101 -5.34 -10.58 -7.05
C GLY A 101 -4.49 -10.40 -8.30
N MET A 102 -4.88 -11.05 -9.39
CA MET A 102 -4.16 -10.97 -10.68
C MET A 102 -3.98 -9.54 -11.18
N SER A 103 -4.89 -8.62 -10.79
CA SER A 103 -4.86 -7.23 -11.21
C SER A 103 -3.57 -6.48 -10.84
N LEU A 104 -2.90 -6.91 -9.76
CA LEU A 104 -1.61 -6.35 -9.33
C LEU A 104 -0.51 -6.46 -10.39
N TRP A 105 -0.67 -7.40 -11.32
CA TRP A 105 0.34 -7.69 -12.33
C TRP A 105 0.08 -7.02 -13.68
N GLY A 106 -0.91 -6.12 -13.81
CA GLY A 106 -1.33 -5.58 -15.12
C GLY A 106 -0.22 -4.91 -15.91
N ALA A 107 0.55 -4.04 -15.27
CA ALA A 107 1.70 -3.39 -15.89
C ALA A 107 2.82 -4.37 -16.24
N VAL A 108 3.04 -5.39 -15.41
CA VAL A 108 4.08 -6.42 -15.63
C VAL A 108 3.68 -7.33 -16.79
N ALA A 109 2.43 -7.78 -16.84
CA ALA A 109 1.90 -8.61 -17.91
C ALA A 109 2.00 -7.92 -19.27
N ARG A 110 1.64 -6.63 -19.37
CA ARG A 110 1.78 -5.86 -20.61
C ARG A 110 3.23 -5.83 -21.12
N ARG A 111 4.20 -5.55 -20.24
CA ARG A 111 5.64 -5.55 -20.59
C ARG A 111 6.17 -6.92 -21.00
N LEU A 112 5.71 -7.99 -20.35
CA LEU A 112 6.07 -9.36 -20.71
C LEU A 112 5.48 -9.75 -22.07
N VAL A 113 4.23 -9.36 -22.35
CA VAL A 113 3.60 -9.57 -23.66
C VAL A 113 4.34 -8.82 -24.76
N GLU A 114 4.71 -7.55 -24.53
CA GLU A 114 5.55 -6.77 -25.45
C GLU A 114 6.90 -7.44 -25.72
N SER A 115 7.43 -8.18 -24.74
CA SER A 115 8.66 -8.97 -24.86
C SER A 115 8.44 -10.34 -25.54
N GLY A 116 7.23 -10.62 -26.04
CA GLY A 116 6.89 -11.87 -26.74
C GLY A 116 6.57 -13.05 -25.83
N CYS A 117 6.34 -12.83 -24.53
CA CYS A 117 5.94 -13.90 -23.61
C CYS A 117 4.44 -14.19 -23.68
N ARG A 118 4.09 -15.46 -23.51
CA ARG A 118 2.73 -15.88 -23.16
C ARG A 118 2.58 -15.74 -21.65
N VAL A 119 1.65 -14.92 -21.16
CA VAL A 119 1.50 -14.69 -19.72
C VAL A 119 0.19 -15.32 -19.25
N VAL A 120 0.27 -16.08 -18.16
CA VAL A 120 -0.90 -16.64 -17.46
C VAL A 120 -0.98 -15.95 -16.10
N LEU A 121 -2.03 -15.17 -15.93
CA LEU A 121 -2.40 -14.59 -14.65
C LEU A 121 -3.53 -15.41 -14.03
N TRP A 122 -3.60 -15.44 -12.71
CA TRP A 122 -4.64 -16.15 -11.99
C TRP A 122 -4.88 -15.54 -10.62
N ASP A 123 -6.11 -15.69 -10.13
CA ASP A 123 -6.46 -15.43 -8.74
C ASP A 123 -6.29 -16.72 -7.94
N GLN A 124 -5.48 -16.68 -6.88
CA GLN A 124 -5.36 -17.78 -5.92
C GLN A 124 -6.72 -18.08 -5.30
N ARG A 125 -6.95 -19.34 -4.89
CA ARG A 125 -8.20 -19.76 -4.25
C ARG A 125 -8.63 -18.79 -3.14
N GLY A 126 -9.91 -18.44 -3.14
CA GLY A 126 -10.52 -17.50 -2.21
C GLY A 126 -10.17 -16.02 -2.43
N HIS A 127 -9.50 -15.66 -3.52
CA HIS A 127 -9.20 -14.27 -3.89
C HIS A 127 -9.85 -13.92 -5.23
N GLY A 128 -10.08 -12.62 -5.45
CA GLY A 128 -10.64 -12.11 -6.70
C GLY A 128 -11.90 -12.86 -7.13
N ASP A 129 -11.91 -13.37 -8.35
CA ASP A 129 -13.03 -14.13 -8.91
C ASP A 129 -12.93 -15.65 -8.66
N SER A 130 -11.90 -16.10 -7.93
CA SER A 130 -11.70 -17.50 -7.56
C SER A 130 -12.49 -17.90 -6.31
N THR A 131 -13.03 -19.12 -6.29
CA THR A 131 -13.64 -19.70 -5.09
C THR A 131 -12.60 -20.42 -4.23
N LEU A 132 -12.98 -20.79 -2.99
CA LEU A 132 -12.04 -21.39 -2.03
C LEU A 132 -11.79 -22.88 -2.27
N GLY A 133 -12.80 -23.64 -2.73
CA GLY A 133 -12.80 -25.11 -2.71
C GLY A 133 -13.14 -25.67 -1.34
N ASP A 134 -13.12 -27.00 -1.23
CA ASP A 134 -13.43 -27.73 0.01
C ASP A 134 -12.21 -27.84 0.94
N GLU A 135 -10.98 -27.74 0.40
CA GLU A 135 -9.75 -27.80 1.19
C GLU A 135 -9.28 -26.42 1.65
N ALA A 136 -8.79 -26.35 2.89
CA ALA A 136 -8.21 -25.12 3.43
C ALA A 136 -6.91 -24.73 2.70
N PRO A 137 -6.70 -23.44 2.41
CA PRO A 137 -5.50 -22.99 1.72
C PRO A 137 -4.25 -23.22 2.57
N ASN A 138 -3.27 -23.88 1.98
CA ASN A 138 -1.92 -24.05 2.50
C ASN A 138 -0.92 -24.06 1.32
N ILE A 139 0.38 -23.95 1.60
CA ILE A 139 1.39 -23.82 0.54
C ILE A 139 1.39 -25.00 -0.43
N ALA A 140 1.18 -26.23 0.05
CA ALA A 140 1.11 -27.40 -0.82
C ALA A 140 -0.12 -27.32 -1.74
N ARG A 141 -1.29 -27.03 -1.19
CA ARG A 141 -2.54 -26.84 -1.95
C ARG A 141 -2.43 -25.75 -3.01
N LEU A 142 -1.80 -24.61 -2.69
CA LEU A 142 -1.53 -23.54 -3.66
C LEU A 142 -0.55 -23.98 -4.77
N GLY A 143 0.38 -24.89 -4.46
CA GLY A 143 1.25 -25.52 -5.45
C GLY A 143 0.49 -26.47 -6.37
N ASP A 144 -0.38 -27.31 -5.81
CA ASP A 144 -1.20 -28.26 -6.56
C ASP A 144 -2.17 -27.57 -7.53
N ASP A 145 -2.70 -26.40 -7.14
CA ASP A 145 -3.52 -25.54 -8.00
C ASP A 145 -2.82 -25.13 -9.30
N LEU A 146 -1.49 -25.03 -9.29
CA LEU A 146 -0.68 -24.70 -10.45
C LEU A 146 -0.26 -25.92 -11.28
N LEU A 147 -0.21 -27.11 -10.68
CA LEU A 147 0.27 -28.32 -11.33
C LEU A 147 -0.81 -28.97 -12.21
N ARG A 148 -2.09 -28.68 -11.97
CA ARG A 148 -3.20 -29.30 -12.70
C ARG A 148 -3.66 -28.44 -13.90
N SER A 149 -3.00 -28.62 -15.04
CA SER A 149 -3.57 -28.26 -16.35
C SER A 149 -4.09 -29.53 -17.03
N SER A 150 -5.20 -30.09 -16.54
CA SER A 150 -5.88 -31.16 -17.26
C SER A 150 -6.53 -30.56 -18.52
N SER A 151 -5.90 -30.83 -19.66
CA SER A 151 -6.52 -30.69 -20.97
C SER A 151 -7.79 -31.53 -20.97
N THR A 152 -8.95 -30.88 -21.10
CA THR A 152 -10.15 -31.49 -21.67
C THR A 152 -10.39 -30.84 -23.01
#